data_AF-A0A2S9EZI9-F1
#
_entry.id   AF-A0A2S9EZI9-F1
#
_cell.length_a   1.000
_cell.length_b   1.000
_cell.length_c   1.000
_cell.angle_alpha   90.00
_cell.angle_beta   90.00
_cell.angle_gamma   90.00
#
_symmetry.space_group_name_H-M   'P 1'
#
loop_
_entity.id
_entity.type
_entity.pdbx_description
1 polymer ?
#
loop_
_entity_poly.entity_id
_entity_poly.type
_entity_poly.pdbx_seq_one_letter_code
_entity_poly.pdbx_strand_id
1 'polypeptide(L)'
;MRRALLFAFALFALPAVQAADLHPFSVSYTADWKQLPMSGSAERSLAKNGDGTWTLNFKASMMIASLTETSQILFDKDTLQPKSYSFERGGLGKAKKINLDFDQSAKKVTGFENKDPVNVTLESGMLDKSTYQLALQRDVAAGKKSMSYRVVEGTDVDTYDFRVIGAEKVQTKVGAIDAIKVERVRDPSQSKRITQMWFAKDQGGILVALRQVETDGKEYNIMLQDGTVDGKAVKGS
;
A
#
# COMPACT_ATOMS: atom_id res chain seq x y z
N MET A 1 -58.15 -9.74 -30.98
CA MET A 1 -56.74 -10.14 -31.09
C MET A 1 -55.88 -9.17 -30.29
N ARG A 2 -55.49 -9.51 -29.06
CA ARG A 2 -54.51 -8.74 -28.27
C ARG A 2 -53.51 -9.73 -27.67
N ARG A 3 -52.33 -9.79 -28.27
CA ARG A 3 -51.21 -10.61 -27.81
C ARG A 3 -50.57 -9.87 -26.63
N ALA A 4 -50.72 -10.39 -25.42
CA ALA A 4 -49.96 -9.94 -24.28
C ALA A 4 -48.56 -10.57 -24.36
N LEU A 5 -47.53 -9.77 -24.64
CA LEU A 5 -46.15 -10.16 -24.47
C LEU A 5 -45.82 -10.11 -22.97
N LEU A 6 -45.58 -11.28 -22.37
CA LEU A 6 -44.94 -11.41 -21.07
C LEU A 6 -43.44 -11.15 -21.24
N PHE A 7 -42.97 -10.00 -20.78
CA PHE A 7 -41.54 -9.75 -20.59
C PHE A 7 -41.10 -10.48 -19.31
N ALA A 8 -40.37 -11.58 -19.46
CA ALA A 8 -39.65 -12.20 -18.37
C ALA A 8 -38.44 -11.33 -18.02
N PHE A 9 -38.54 -10.57 -16.93
CA PHE A 9 -37.40 -9.90 -16.30
C PHE A 9 -36.53 -10.98 -15.64
N ALA A 10 -35.52 -11.48 -16.36
CA ALA A 10 -34.43 -12.21 -15.73
C ALA A 10 -33.64 -11.20 -14.88
N LEU A 11 -33.87 -11.20 -13.56
CA LEU A 11 -32.95 -10.58 -12.62
C LEU A 11 -31.60 -11.30 -12.76
N PHE A 12 -30.69 -10.72 -13.53
CA PHE A 12 -29.28 -10.97 -13.34
C PHE A 12 -28.97 -10.48 -11.93
N ALA A 13 -28.91 -11.41 -10.97
CA ALA A 13 -28.21 -11.18 -9.73
C ALA A 13 -26.78 -10.87 -10.13
N LEU A 14 -26.45 -9.58 -10.21
CA LEU A 14 -25.07 -9.14 -10.26
C LEU A 14 -24.42 -9.82 -9.06
N PRO A 15 -23.37 -10.64 -9.25
CA PRO A 15 -22.61 -11.12 -8.10
C PRO A 15 -22.20 -9.85 -7.36
N ALA A 16 -22.70 -9.68 -6.14
CA ALA A 16 -22.12 -8.71 -5.24
C ALA A 16 -20.65 -9.09 -5.19
N VAL A 17 -19.80 -8.29 -5.83
CA VAL A 17 -18.36 -8.40 -5.66
C VAL A 17 -18.16 -8.05 -4.20
N GLN A 18 -18.22 -9.07 -3.36
CA GLN A 18 -17.93 -8.95 -1.95
C GLN A 18 -16.47 -8.53 -1.92
N ALA A 19 -16.25 -7.24 -1.66
CA ALA A 19 -14.91 -6.72 -1.56
C ALA A 19 -14.23 -7.52 -0.45
N ALA A 20 -13.06 -8.07 -0.78
CA ALA A 20 -12.39 -9.02 0.08
C ALA A 20 -12.12 -8.38 1.45
N ASP A 21 -12.38 -9.17 2.49
CA ASP A 21 -12.03 -8.83 3.87
C ASP A 21 -10.52 -8.57 3.98
N LEU A 22 -10.13 -7.83 5.02
CA LEU A 22 -8.71 -7.70 5.36
C LEU A 22 -8.21 -9.01 5.97
N HIS A 23 -7.08 -9.48 5.44
CA HIS A 23 -6.39 -10.68 5.89
C HIS A 23 -5.11 -10.30 6.63
N PRO A 24 -4.88 -10.74 7.87
CA PRO A 24 -3.61 -10.53 8.53
C PRO A 24 -2.46 -11.17 7.73
N PHE A 25 -1.34 -10.46 7.70
CA PHE A 25 -0.13 -10.97 7.06
C PHE A 25 1.12 -10.51 7.80
N SER A 26 2.21 -11.23 7.61
CA SER A 26 3.55 -10.85 8.04
C SER A 26 4.54 -11.34 6.99
N VAL A 27 5.25 -10.41 6.36
CA VAL A 27 6.14 -10.69 5.24
C VAL A 27 7.47 -9.98 5.43
N SER A 28 8.55 -10.64 5.01
CA SER A 28 9.90 -10.12 5.05
C SER A 28 10.46 -10.00 3.63
N TYR A 29 11.39 -9.08 3.47
CA TYR A 29 12.00 -8.73 2.19
C TYR A 29 13.51 -8.63 2.32
N THR A 30 14.23 -9.01 1.28
CA THR A 30 15.57 -8.50 1.04
C THR A 30 15.46 -7.06 0.55
N ALA A 31 16.35 -6.18 1.00
CA ALA A 31 16.50 -4.82 0.48
C ALA A 31 17.87 -4.63 -0.18
N ASP A 32 17.89 -4.08 -1.39
CA ASP A 32 19.07 -3.85 -2.20
C ASP A 32 19.12 -2.37 -2.60
N TRP A 33 20.28 -1.75 -2.42
CA TRP A 33 20.59 -0.44 -3.00
C TRP A 33 21.61 -0.64 -4.12
N LYS A 34 21.17 -0.54 -5.38
CA LYS A 34 21.96 -1.00 -6.53
C LYS A 34 23.33 -0.34 -6.69
N GLN A 35 23.49 0.88 -6.20
CA GLN A 35 24.75 1.63 -6.32
C GLN A 35 25.77 1.32 -5.23
N LEU A 36 25.42 0.56 -4.19
CA LEU A 36 26.33 0.19 -3.11
C LEU A 36 26.21 -1.31 -2.80
N PRO A 37 27.30 -2.00 -2.45
CA PRO A 37 27.26 -3.43 -2.08
C PRO A 37 26.70 -3.60 -0.65
N MET A 38 25.54 -3.02 -0.38
CA MET A 38 24.85 -3.06 0.90
C MET A 38 23.52 -3.80 0.73
N SER A 39 23.35 -4.83 1.54
CA SER A 39 22.07 -5.51 1.72
C SER A 39 21.42 -5.05 3.01
N GLY A 40 20.10 -4.96 2.98
CA GLY A 40 19.27 -4.71 4.15
C GLY A 40 18.12 -5.71 4.20
N SER A 41 17.28 -5.53 5.22
CA SER A 41 16.02 -6.24 5.34
C SER A 41 14.88 -5.24 5.43
N ALA A 42 13.70 -5.69 5.03
CA ALA A 42 12.47 -5.03 5.38
C ALA A 42 11.42 -6.04 5.86
N GLU A 43 10.49 -5.58 6.67
CA GLU A 43 9.38 -6.34 7.22
C GLU A 43 8.11 -5.52 7.06
N ARG A 44 7.01 -6.19 6.75
CA ARG A 44 5.68 -5.58 6.67
C ARG A 44 4.67 -6.51 7.33
N SER A 45 3.75 -5.95 8.11
CA SER A 45 2.69 -6.75 8.72
C SER A 45 1.37 -5.99 8.82
N LEU A 46 0.28 -6.74 8.77
CA LEU A 46 -1.06 -6.26 9.03
C LEU A 46 -1.68 -7.17 10.09
N ALA A 47 -2.14 -6.59 11.20
CA ALA A 47 -2.75 -7.33 12.30
C ALA A 47 -4.05 -6.66 12.75
N LYS A 48 -5.06 -7.47 13.11
CA LYS A 48 -6.31 -6.99 13.69
C LYS A 48 -6.15 -6.83 15.20
N ASN A 49 -6.59 -5.71 15.72
CA ASN A 49 -6.55 -5.39 17.15
C ASN A 49 -7.85 -5.81 17.85
N GLY A 50 -7.79 -5.94 19.18
CA GLY A 50 -8.95 -6.33 19.98
C GLY A 50 -10.11 -5.32 19.98
N ASP A 51 -9.82 -4.06 19.64
CA ASP A 51 -10.80 -2.97 19.52
C ASP A 51 -11.45 -2.87 18.12
N GLY A 52 -11.11 -3.80 17.21
CA GLY A 52 -11.61 -3.83 15.84
C GLY A 52 -10.81 -2.98 14.84
N THR A 53 -9.82 -2.21 15.30
CA THR A 53 -8.87 -1.53 14.40
C THR A 53 -7.85 -2.52 13.83
N TRP A 54 -7.05 -2.07 12.87
CA TRP A 54 -5.94 -2.79 12.29
C TRP A 54 -4.66 -1.99 12.45
N THR A 55 -3.55 -2.67 12.69
CA THR A 55 -2.21 -2.09 12.69
C THR A 55 -1.46 -2.56 11.45
N LEU A 56 -1.08 -1.62 10.59
CA LEU A 56 -0.17 -1.84 9.47
C LEU A 56 1.22 -1.34 9.86
N ASN A 57 2.21 -2.22 9.87
CA ASN A 57 3.60 -1.87 10.15
C ASN A 57 4.47 -2.08 8.92
N PHE A 58 5.47 -1.22 8.79
CA PHE A 58 6.60 -1.41 7.88
C PHE A 58 7.89 -1.04 8.61
N LYS A 59 8.93 -1.84 8.43
CA LYS A 59 10.27 -1.56 8.93
C LYS A 59 11.27 -1.91 7.87
N ALA A 60 12.22 -1.03 7.60
CA ALA A 60 13.37 -1.31 6.75
C ALA A 60 14.65 -0.91 7.47
N SER A 61 15.69 -1.73 7.32
CA SER A 61 16.98 -1.49 7.93
C SER A 61 18.11 -1.88 6.98
N MET A 62 19.09 -1.00 6.87
CA MET A 62 20.40 -1.23 6.27
C MET A 62 21.46 -0.86 7.32
N MET A 63 22.73 -1.23 7.10
CA MET A 63 23.81 -0.99 8.07
C MET A 63 23.88 0.46 8.58
N ILE A 64 23.55 1.43 7.73
CA ILE A 64 23.69 2.86 8.02
C ILE A 64 22.36 3.63 8.08
N ALA A 65 21.22 2.98 7.86
CA ALA A 65 19.93 3.67 7.75
C ALA A 65 18.78 2.78 8.22
N SER A 66 17.75 3.41 8.80
CA SER A 66 16.52 2.73 9.19
C SER A 66 15.31 3.57 8.85
N LEU A 67 14.18 2.88 8.67
CA LEU A 67 12.88 3.47 8.42
C LEU A 67 11.82 2.60 9.10
N THR A 68 10.89 3.24 9.80
CA THR A 68 9.71 2.60 10.39
C THR A 68 8.45 3.39 10.05
N GLU A 69 7.39 2.68 9.68
CA GLU A 69 6.05 3.24 9.53
C GLU A 69 5.04 2.40 10.30
N THR A 70 4.06 3.06 10.93
CA THR A 70 2.92 2.41 11.55
C THR A 70 1.66 3.18 11.22
N SER A 71 0.59 2.47 10.84
CA SER A 71 -0.75 3.05 10.66
C SER A 71 -1.76 2.28 11.50
N GLN A 72 -2.55 3.00 12.29
CA GLN A 72 -3.78 2.48 12.88
C GLN A 72 -4.92 2.77 11.92
N ILE A 73 -5.68 1.74 11.55
CA ILE A 73 -6.69 1.82 10.51
C ILE A 73 -8.00 1.26 11.06
N LEU A 74 -9.09 2.00 10.90
CA LEU A 74 -10.43 1.44 11.00
C LEU A 74 -10.84 0.92 9.62
N PHE A 75 -11.30 -0.32 9.56
CA PHE A 75 -11.85 -0.91 8.35
C PHE A 75 -13.36 -1.10 8.54
N ASP A 76 -14.16 -0.24 7.90
CA ASP A 76 -15.63 -0.26 7.99
C ASP A 76 -16.24 -0.13 6.60
N LYS A 77 -17.26 -0.95 6.30
CA LYS A 77 -17.98 -0.96 5.01
C LYS A 77 -17.04 -0.85 3.80
N ASP A 78 -16.04 -1.72 3.78
CA ASP A 78 -14.99 -1.77 2.74
C ASP A 78 -14.09 -0.55 2.59
N THR A 79 -14.17 0.39 3.52
CA THR A 79 -13.42 1.63 3.51
C THR A 79 -12.28 1.57 4.53
N LEU A 80 -11.06 1.87 4.08
CA LEU A 80 -9.91 2.06 4.95
C LEU A 80 -9.93 3.50 5.46
N GLN A 81 -10.00 3.67 6.77
CA GLN A 81 -10.01 4.96 7.44
C GLN A 81 -8.80 5.03 8.37
N PRO A 82 -7.73 5.76 8.01
CA PRO A 82 -6.64 6.01 8.94
C PRO A 82 -7.17 6.66 10.23
N LYS A 83 -6.61 6.24 11.35
CA LYS A 83 -6.80 6.83 12.68
C LYS A 83 -5.55 7.57 13.12
N SER A 84 -4.40 6.94 12.92
CA SER A 84 -3.11 7.58 13.14
C SER A 84 -2.04 7.01 12.22
N TYR A 85 -1.02 7.80 11.95
CA TYR A 85 0.15 7.43 11.18
C TYR A 85 1.41 7.92 11.87
N SER A 86 2.42 7.07 11.99
CA SER A 86 3.76 7.46 12.40
C SER A 86 4.79 7.00 11.37
N PHE A 87 5.78 7.86 11.15
CA PHE A 87 6.91 7.60 10.28
C PHE A 87 8.17 8.08 10.98
N GLU A 88 9.21 7.27 10.95
CA GLU A 88 10.54 7.69 11.38
C GLU A 88 11.59 7.13 10.42
N ARG A 89 12.49 8.00 9.96
CA ARG A 89 13.67 7.64 9.19
C ARG A 89 14.90 8.22 9.88
N GLY A 90 15.87 7.36 10.13
CA GLY A 90 17.13 7.71 10.80
C GLY A 90 18.36 7.12 10.10
N GLY A 91 19.54 7.41 10.66
CA GLY A 91 20.83 6.99 10.13
C GLY A 91 21.48 8.03 9.20
N LEU A 92 22.30 7.58 8.26
CA LEU A 92 23.08 8.41 7.35
C LEU A 92 22.17 9.04 6.29
N GLY A 93 21.72 10.26 6.55
CA GLY A 93 20.83 11.03 5.67
C GLY A 93 20.01 12.04 6.46
N LYS A 94 19.10 12.75 5.78
CA LYS A 94 18.17 13.67 6.46
C LYS A 94 17.15 12.85 7.26
N ALA A 95 17.29 12.90 8.58
CA ALA A 95 16.30 12.37 9.50
C ALA A 95 14.93 12.98 9.21
N LYS A 96 13.88 12.17 9.33
CA LYS A 96 12.51 12.62 9.13
C LYS A 96 11.60 11.90 10.10
N LYS A 97 10.75 12.65 10.80
CA LYS A 97 9.70 12.13 11.66
C LYS A 97 8.37 12.75 11.28
N ILE A 98 7.33 11.94 11.16
CA ILE A 98 5.95 12.41 10.96
C ILE A 98 5.06 11.68 11.94
N ASN A 99 4.17 12.41 12.59
CA ASN A 99 3.03 11.86 13.32
C ASN A 99 1.76 12.56 12.83
N LEU A 100 0.73 11.80 12.46
CA LEU A 100 -0.57 12.30 12.04
C LEU A 100 -1.67 11.64 12.85
N ASP A 101 -2.66 12.42 13.26
CA ASP A 101 -3.92 11.99 13.85
C ASP A 101 -5.07 12.40 12.92
N PHE A 102 -5.92 11.44 12.57
CA PHE A 102 -7.04 11.61 11.64
C PHE A 102 -8.35 11.69 12.41
N ASP A 103 -8.80 12.91 12.68
CA ASP A 103 -10.05 13.19 13.38
C ASP A 103 -11.20 13.37 12.39
N GLN A 104 -11.99 12.31 12.25
CA GLN A 104 -13.20 12.28 11.40
C GLN A 104 -14.31 13.21 11.93
N SER A 105 -14.39 13.43 13.25
CA SER A 105 -15.40 14.30 13.85
C SER A 105 -15.07 15.77 13.62
N ALA A 106 -13.82 16.17 13.87
CA ALA A 106 -13.34 17.52 13.60
C ALA A 106 -13.08 17.80 12.11
N LYS A 107 -13.07 16.76 11.27
CA LYS A 107 -12.67 16.81 9.84
C LYS A 107 -11.29 17.43 9.66
N LYS A 108 -10.34 16.98 10.47
CA LYS A 108 -8.96 17.48 10.47
C LYS A 108 -7.95 16.34 10.57
N VAL A 109 -6.81 16.54 9.92
CA VAL A 109 -5.58 15.79 10.21
C VAL A 109 -4.62 16.73 10.92
N THR A 110 -4.18 16.33 12.10
CA THR A 110 -3.28 17.12 12.94
C THR A 110 -2.02 16.33 13.30
N GLY A 111 -0.98 17.01 13.75
CA GLY A 111 0.25 16.36 14.19
C GLY A 111 1.48 17.18 13.84
N PHE A 112 2.58 16.51 13.49
CA PHE A 112 3.86 17.18 13.22
C PHE A 112 4.65 16.47 12.12
N GLU A 113 5.29 17.26 11.27
CA GLU A 113 6.41 16.85 10.44
C GLU A 113 7.70 17.46 11.01
N ASN A 114 8.51 16.64 11.66
CA ASN A 114 9.62 17.06 12.50
C ASN A 114 9.16 18.05 13.58
N LYS A 115 9.34 19.36 13.35
CA LYS A 115 8.92 20.45 14.24
C LYS A 115 7.76 21.26 13.68
N ASP A 116 7.42 21.05 12.41
CA ASP A 116 6.41 21.83 11.71
C ASP A 116 5.03 21.23 12.01
N PRO A 117 4.07 22.03 12.51
CA PRO A 117 2.74 21.54 12.84
C PRO A 117 1.97 21.18 11.58
N VAL A 118 1.26 20.06 11.61
CA VAL A 118 0.31 19.64 10.58
C VAL A 118 -1.09 20.08 10.98
N ASN A 119 -1.79 20.73 10.06
CA ASN A 119 -3.21 21.06 10.19
C ASN A 119 -3.85 21.06 8.80
N VAL A 120 -4.31 19.88 8.38
CA VAL A 120 -4.90 19.63 7.06
C VAL A 120 -6.40 19.40 7.23
N THR A 121 -7.21 19.91 6.30
CA THR A 121 -8.64 19.55 6.25
C THR A 121 -8.80 18.11 5.80
N LEU A 122 -9.47 17.29 6.61
CA LEU A 122 -9.72 15.88 6.29
C LEU A 122 -10.95 15.77 5.41
N GLU A 123 -10.73 15.36 4.16
CA GLU A 123 -11.79 15.02 3.22
C GLU A 123 -12.00 13.51 3.18
N SER A 124 -13.19 13.08 2.73
CA SER A 124 -13.54 11.68 2.64
C SER A 124 -12.55 10.92 1.74
N GLY A 125 -12.06 9.78 2.22
CA GLY A 125 -11.17 8.90 1.46
C GLY A 125 -9.70 9.33 1.41
N MET A 126 -9.30 10.37 2.15
CA MET A 126 -7.88 10.67 2.33
C MET A 126 -7.18 9.58 3.15
N LEU A 127 -5.98 9.20 2.72
CA LEU A 127 -5.18 8.13 3.31
C LEU A 127 -3.82 8.66 3.79
N ASP A 128 -3.15 7.91 4.66
CA ASP A 128 -1.73 8.11 4.94
C ASP A 128 -0.83 7.30 3.96
N LYS A 129 0.48 7.50 4.09
CA LYS A 129 1.50 6.91 3.20
C LYS A 129 1.65 5.39 3.27
N SER A 130 1.14 4.76 4.33
CA SER A 130 1.12 3.31 4.48
C SER A 130 -0.25 2.75 4.09
N THR A 131 -1.34 3.40 4.50
CA THR A 131 -2.71 2.96 4.20
C THR A 131 -3.03 2.99 2.70
N TYR A 132 -2.54 3.97 1.92
CA TYR A 132 -2.78 3.95 0.46
C TYR A 132 -2.23 2.70 -0.22
N GLN A 133 -1.13 2.14 0.29
CA GLN A 133 -0.52 0.95 -0.29
C GLN A 133 -1.39 -0.28 -0.04
N LEU A 134 -2.06 -0.34 1.12
CA LEU A 134 -3.05 -1.38 1.41
C LEU A 134 -4.31 -1.20 0.54
N ALA A 135 -4.77 0.04 0.34
CA ALA A 135 -5.86 0.33 -0.60
C ALA A 135 -5.49 -0.11 -2.02
N LEU A 136 -4.26 0.19 -2.45
CA LEU A 136 -3.72 -0.21 -3.74
C LEU A 136 -3.69 -1.73 -3.92
N GLN A 137 -3.17 -2.46 -2.93
CA GLN A 137 -3.19 -3.92 -2.91
C GLN A 137 -4.61 -4.47 -3.12
N ARG A 138 -5.61 -3.96 -2.38
CA ARG A 138 -7.01 -4.39 -2.51
C ARG A 138 -7.59 -4.06 -3.87
N ASP A 139 -7.34 -2.86 -4.38
CA ASP A 139 -7.85 -2.40 -5.66
C ASP A 139 -7.28 -3.20 -6.83
N VAL A 140 -6.01 -3.58 -6.77
CA VAL A 140 -5.39 -4.48 -7.74
C VAL A 140 -6.01 -5.87 -7.69
N ALA A 141 -6.21 -6.43 -6.50
CA ALA A 141 -6.87 -7.73 -6.30
C ALA A 141 -8.33 -7.71 -6.81
N ALA A 142 -9.02 -6.57 -6.67
CA ALA A 142 -10.35 -6.33 -7.23
C ALA A 142 -10.35 -6.11 -8.77
N GLY A 143 -9.19 -6.18 -9.41
CA GLY A 143 -9.05 -6.09 -10.87
C GLY A 143 -9.06 -4.67 -11.43
N LYS A 144 -9.01 -3.63 -10.59
CA LYS A 144 -8.92 -2.24 -11.08
C LYS A 144 -7.65 -2.05 -11.91
N LYS A 145 -7.75 -1.19 -12.93
CA LYS A 145 -6.66 -0.93 -13.89
C LYS A 145 -5.99 0.43 -13.69
N SER A 146 -6.72 1.39 -13.12
CA SER A 146 -6.21 2.70 -12.75
C SER A 146 -6.79 3.09 -11.41
N MET A 147 -5.97 3.71 -10.57
CA MET A 147 -6.32 4.06 -9.19
C MET A 147 -5.72 5.43 -8.84
N SER A 148 -6.41 6.19 -8.01
CA SER A 148 -5.97 7.52 -7.56
C SER A 148 -6.28 7.66 -6.07
N TYR A 149 -5.31 8.14 -5.30
CA TYR A 149 -5.45 8.30 -3.85
C TYR A 149 -4.97 9.67 -3.41
N ARG A 150 -5.76 10.35 -2.57
CA ARG A 150 -5.30 11.55 -1.88
C ARG A 150 -4.58 11.15 -0.60
N VAL A 151 -3.32 11.53 -0.49
CA VAL A 151 -2.43 11.08 0.56
C VAL A 151 -1.92 12.27 1.36
N VAL A 152 -2.09 12.22 2.68
CA VAL A 152 -1.53 13.21 3.61
C VAL A 152 -0.09 12.80 3.92
N GLU A 153 0.87 13.67 3.60
CA GLU A 153 2.32 13.37 3.64
C GLU A 153 3.09 14.04 4.78
N GLY A 154 2.37 14.65 5.72
CA GLY A 154 2.94 15.60 6.67
C GLY A 154 2.16 16.90 6.57
N THR A 155 2.85 18.01 6.29
CA THR A 155 2.20 19.32 6.10
C THR A 155 1.44 19.43 4.78
N ASP A 156 1.71 18.54 3.82
CA ASP A 156 1.17 18.57 2.47
C ASP A 156 0.19 17.42 2.20
N VAL A 157 -0.64 17.60 1.17
CA VAL A 157 -1.49 16.56 0.58
C VAL A 157 -1.12 16.41 -0.89
N ASP A 158 -0.88 15.19 -1.33
CA ASP A 158 -0.58 14.86 -2.72
C ASP A 158 -1.60 13.86 -3.28
N THR A 159 -1.71 13.78 -4.60
CA THR A 159 -2.52 12.77 -5.29
C THR A 159 -1.61 11.76 -5.95
N TYR A 160 -1.82 10.48 -5.61
CA TYR A 160 -1.02 9.37 -6.11
C TYR A 160 -1.83 8.59 -7.14
N ASP A 161 -1.49 8.77 -8.40
CA ASP A 161 -2.08 8.03 -9.51
C ASP A 161 -1.28 6.77 -9.82
N PHE A 162 -1.98 5.68 -10.11
CA PHE A 162 -1.41 4.39 -10.44
C PHE A 162 -2.10 3.79 -11.65
N ARG A 163 -1.34 2.99 -12.41
CA ARG A 163 -1.88 2.15 -13.48
C ARG A 163 -1.29 0.74 -13.43
N VAL A 164 -2.12 -0.24 -13.76
CA VAL A 164 -1.71 -1.62 -13.99
C VAL A 164 -0.94 -1.70 -15.31
N ILE A 165 0.24 -2.29 -15.26
CA ILE A 165 1.09 -2.53 -16.43
C ILE A 165 0.82 -3.90 -17.03
N GLY A 166 0.63 -4.90 -16.18
CA GLY A 166 0.34 -6.26 -16.64
C GLY A 166 0.63 -7.31 -15.58
N ALA A 167 0.40 -8.56 -15.96
CA ALA A 167 0.79 -9.70 -15.15
C ALA A 167 2.19 -10.19 -15.55
N GLU A 168 3.02 -10.53 -14.57
CA GLU A 168 4.29 -11.21 -14.80
C GLU A 168 4.65 -12.13 -13.63
N LYS A 169 5.51 -13.11 -13.90
CA LYS A 169 6.02 -14.05 -12.91
C LYS A 169 7.31 -13.48 -12.29
N VAL A 170 7.31 -13.28 -10.98
CA VAL A 170 8.42 -12.69 -10.22
C VAL A 170 9.17 -13.79 -9.47
N GLN A 171 10.50 -13.85 -9.66
CA GLN A 171 11.35 -14.80 -8.94
C GLN A 171 11.70 -14.27 -7.56
N THR A 172 11.42 -15.08 -6.54
CA THR A 172 11.63 -14.74 -5.13
C THR A 172 12.33 -15.89 -4.40
N LYS A 173 12.70 -15.69 -3.13
CA LYS A 173 13.27 -16.78 -2.31
C LYS A 173 12.27 -17.87 -1.94
N VAL A 174 10.97 -17.57 -1.99
CA VAL A 174 9.90 -18.56 -1.75
C VAL A 174 9.43 -19.27 -3.03
N GLY A 175 10.11 -19.06 -4.16
CA GLY A 175 9.74 -19.59 -5.48
C GLY A 175 9.20 -18.51 -6.42
N ALA A 176 8.64 -18.94 -7.55
CA ALA A 176 8.11 -18.00 -8.54
C ALA A 176 6.66 -17.62 -8.22
N ILE A 177 6.35 -16.32 -8.14
CA ILE A 177 5.01 -15.82 -7.84
C ILE A 177 4.41 -15.12 -9.06
N ASP A 178 3.20 -15.50 -9.44
CA ASP A 178 2.43 -14.75 -10.43
C ASP A 178 1.90 -13.46 -9.79
N ALA A 179 2.31 -12.31 -10.34
CA ALA A 179 2.01 -11.00 -9.77
C ALA A 179 1.44 -10.05 -10.83
N ILE A 180 0.76 -9.00 -10.35
CA ILE A 180 0.32 -7.85 -11.14
C ILE A 180 1.28 -6.70 -10.86
N LYS A 181 1.93 -6.24 -11.93
CA LYS A 181 2.80 -5.07 -11.91
C LYS A 181 1.97 -3.80 -12.05
N VAL A 182 2.23 -2.86 -11.17
CA VAL A 182 1.62 -1.53 -11.11
C VAL A 182 2.72 -0.49 -11.06
N GLU A 183 2.49 0.67 -11.65
CA GLU A 183 3.40 1.80 -11.50
C GLU A 183 2.69 3.08 -11.08
N ARG A 184 3.41 3.93 -10.36
CA ARG A 184 2.95 5.29 -10.05
C ARG A 184 3.08 6.16 -11.30
N VAL A 185 1.98 6.73 -11.73
CA VAL A 185 1.92 7.77 -12.77
C VAL A 185 2.25 9.11 -12.12
N ARG A 186 3.09 9.91 -12.78
CA ARG A 186 3.53 11.21 -12.30
C ARG A 186 3.39 12.25 -13.40
N ASP A 187 3.36 13.51 -12.98
CA ASP A 187 3.52 14.64 -13.89
C ASP A 187 4.79 14.46 -14.76
N PRO A 188 4.76 14.82 -16.05
CA PRO A 188 5.91 14.69 -16.95
C PRO A 188 7.20 15.33 -16.42
N SER A 189 7.11 16.43 -15.65
CA SER A 189 8.27 17.08 -15.02
C SER A 189 8.96 16.21 -13.96
N GLN A 190 8.25 15.22 -13.41
CA GLN A 190 8.72 14.28 -12.39
C GLN A 190 8.99 12.86 -12.94
N SER A 191 8.99 12.70 -14.27
CA SER A 191 9.10 11.40 -14.96
C SER A 191 10.41 10.64 -14.70
N LYS A 192 11.45 11.31 -14.21
CA LYS A 192 12.71 10.66 -13.79
C LYS A 192 12.53 9.74 -12.60
N ARG A 193 11.53 9.99 -11.75
CA ARG A 193 11.25 9.18 -10.57
C ARG A 193 10.35 8.00 -10.95
N ILE A 194 10.79 6.78 -10.67
CA ILE A 194 10.06 5.55 -11.00
C ILE A 194 9.64 4.88 -9.69
N THR A 195 8.39 4.43 -9.63
CA THR A 195 7.92 3.55 -8.57
C THR A 195 7.08 2.45 -9.20
N GLN A 196 7.55 1.21 -9.07
CA GLN A 196 6.88 0.02 -9.57
C GLN A 196 6.69 -0.96 -8.41
N MET A 197 5.53 -1.59 -8.37
CA MET A 197 5.13 -2.53 -7.33
C MET A 197 4.51 -3.76 -7.98
N TRP A 198 4.76 -4.92 -7.38
CA TRP A 198 4.24 -6.20 -7.83
C TRP A 198 3.40 -6.78 -6.71
N PHE A 199 2.11 -6.98 -6.97
CA PHE A 199 1.18 -7.58 -6.01
C PHE A 199 0.88 -9.01 -6.44
N ALA A 200 0.94 -9.97 -5.53
CA ALA A 200 0.61 -11.35 -5.83
C ALA A 200 -0.82 -11.45 -6.39
N LYS A 201 -1.06 -12.31 -7.39
CA LYS A 201 -2.44 -12.57 -7.85
C LYS A 201 -3.24 -13.34 -6.80
N ASP A 202 -2.55 -14.23 -6.11
CA ASP A 202 -3.08 -15.05 -5.02
C ASP A 202 -2.53 -14.55 -3.67
N GLN A 203 -2.73 -15.33 -2.61
CA GLN A 203 -2.05 -15.13 -1.32
C GLN A 203 -2.31 -13.73 -0.74
N GLY A 204 -3.59 -13.31 -0.77
CA GLY A 204 -4.05 -12.06 -0.21
C GLY A 204 -3.59 -10.80 -0.94
N GLY A 205 -2.97 -10.92 -2.11
CA GLY A 205 -2.54 -9.75 -2.89
C GLY A 205 -1.29 -9.06 -2.35
N ILE A 206 -0.52 -9.69 -1.47
CA ILE A 206 0.64 -9.06 -0.82
C ILE A 206 1.63 -8.47 -1.82
N LEU A 207 2.34 -7.43 -1.39
CA LEU A 207 3.47 -6.89 -2.14
C LEU A 207 4.59 -7.94 -2.24
N VAL A 208 4.92 -8.33 -3.46
CA VAL A 208 5.97 -9.30 -3.82
C VAL A 208 7.31 -8.59 -4.05
N ALA A 209 7.27 -7.44 -4.72
CA ALA A 209 8.45 -6.65 -4.99
C ALA A 209 8.11 -5.17 -5.11
N LEU A 210 9.09 -4.30 -4.85
CA LEU A 210 9.01 -2.88 -5.16
C LEU A 210 10.34 -2.42 -5.72
N ARG A 211 10.27 -1.59 -6.75
CA ARG A 211 11.39 -0.90 -7.38
C ARG A 211 11.16 0.60 -7.34
N GLN A 212 12.11 1.31 -6.77
CA GLN A 212 12.08 2.76 -6.65
C GLN A 212 13.36 3.36 -7.21
N VAL A 213 13.23 4.22 -8.22
CA VAL A 213 14.33 5.01 -8.77
C VAL A 213 14.07 6.46 -8.43
N GLU A 214 14.99 7.09 -7.72
CA GLU A 214 14.92 8.50 -7.37
C GLU A 214 15.39 9.41 -8.51
N THR A 215 15.10 10.71 -8.41
CA THR A 215 15.48 11.70 -9.44
C THR A 215 16.98 11.81 -9.67
N ASP A 216 17.79 11.45 -8.65
CA ASP A 216 19.25 11.39 -8.71
C ASP A 216 19.78 10.03 -9.22
N GLY A 217 18.90 9.13 -9.63
CA GLY A 217 19.23 7.82 -10.18
C GLY A 217 19.49 6.73 -9.14
N LYS A 218 19.41 7.02 -7.83
CA LYS A 218 19.51 5.98 -6.80
C LYS A 218 18.36 5.00 -6.94
N GLU A 219 18.67 3.71 -6.93
CA GLU A 219 17.70 2.64 -7.09
C GLU A 219 17.64 1.76 -5.85
N TYR A 220 16.45 1.68 -5.26
CA TYR A 220 16.13 0.89 -4.09
C TYR A 220 15.12 -0.17 -4.48
N ASN A 221 15.45 -1.43 -4.18
CA ASN A 221 14.61 -2.57 -4.49
C ASN A 221 14.34 -3.37 -3.22
N ILE A 222 13.09 -3.78 -3.03
CA ILE A 222 12.74 -4.83 -2.08
C ILE A 222 12.13 -6.01 -2.82
N MET A 223 12.45 -7.22 -2.36
CA MET A 223 11.98 -8.47 -2.94
C MET A 223 11.58 -9.42 -1.83
N LEU A 224 10.43 -10.06 -1.98
CA LEU A 224 9.88 -10.99 -1.01
C LEU A 224 10.90 -12.09 -0.68
N GLN A 225 11.12 -12.27 0.61
CA GLN A 225 12.02 -13.29 1.15
C GLN A 225 11.24 -14.44 1.80
N ASP A 226 10.24 -14.13 2.61
CA ASP A 226 9.42 -15.10 3.33
C ASP A 226 8.15 -14.41 3.88
N GLY A 227 7.16 -15.18 4.31
CA GLY A 227 6.03 -14.63 5.05
C GLY A 227 4.81 -15.55 5.18
N THR A 228 3.76 -15.00 5.77
CA THR A 228 2.47 -15.66 5.97
C THR A 228 1.31 -14.72 5.66
N VAL A 229 0.20 -15.30 5.21
CA VAL A 229 -1.10 -14.64 5.02
C VAL A 229 -2.16 -15.56 5.61
N ASP A 230 -3.00 -15.04 6.51
CA ASP A 230 -3.94 -15.85 7.32
C ASP A 230 -3.28 -17.07 7.98
N GLY A 231 -2.05 -16.90 8.48
CA GLY A 231 -1.26 -17.98 9.10
C GLY A 231 -0.76 -19.05 8.13
N LYS A 232 -1.03 -18.95 6.83
CA LYS A 232 -0.49 -19.85 5.81
C LYS A 232 0.79 -19.28 5.23
N ALA A 233 1.81 -20.11 5.10
CA ALA A 233 3.07 -19.73 4.47
C ALA A 233 2.86 -19.29 3.00
N VAL A 234 3.51 -18.19 2.64
CA VAL A 234 3.58 -17.69 1.27
C VAL A 234 4.52 -18.59 0.48
N LYS A 235 4.08 -19.08 -0.67
CA LYS A 235 4.84 -20.03 -1.50
C LYS A 235 4.68 -19.73 -2.98
N GLY A 236 5.77 -19.69 -3.71
CA GLY A 236 5.78 -19.70 -5.16
C GLY A 236 5.63 -21.11 -5.73
N SER A 237 5.35 -21.17 -7.03
CA SER A 237 5.41 -22.40 -7.84
C SER A 237 6.85 -22.80 -8.13
#